data_AF-A0A8H2PI41-F1
#
_entry.id   AF-A0A8H2PI41-F1
#
_cell.length_a   1.000
_cell.length_b   1.000
_cell.length_c   1.000
_cell.angle_alpha   90.00
_cell.angle_beta   90.00
_cell.angle_gamma   90.00
#
_symmetry.space_group_name_H-M   'P 1'
#
loop_
_entity.id
_entity.type
_entity.pdbx_description
1 polymer ?
#
loop_
_entity_poly.entity_id
_entity_poly.type
_entity_poly.pdbx_seq_one_letter_code
_entity_poly.pdbx_strand_id
1 'polypeptide(L)'
;MKIDWNEAGFDLLLTSAGARELVLKPSTTLMLAANSVPSTTSPPATEPYYEIEDGTDGHRARYRVHTTGERAEKHEAKTHALQRALAAGGKLGLGGARFQ
;
A
#
# COMPACT_ATOMS: atom_id res chain seq x y z
N MET A 1 43.36 13.32 3.79
CA MET A 1 42.94 12.14 3.01
C MET A 1 41.56 12.43 2.45
N LYS A 2 41.40 12.41 1.13
CA LYS A 2 40.12 12.61 0.44
C LYS A 2 39.64 11.22 0.06
N ILE A 3 38.50 10.79 0.60
CA ILE A 3 37.89 9.51 0.26
C ILE A 3 37.04 9.76 -0.98
N ASP A 4 37.31 9.04 -2.06
CA ASP A 4 36.47 9.08 -3.26
C ASP A 4 35.22 8.23 -3.03
N TRP A 5 34.06 8.77 -3.39
CA TRP A 5 32.78 8.09 -3.25
C TRP A 5 32.67 6.93 -4.26
N ASN A 6 32.30 5.75 -3.78
CA ASN A 6 32.03 4.59 -4.63
C ASN A 6 30.51 4.34 -4.68
N GLU A 7 29.87 4.97 -5.67
CA GLU A 7 28.41 4.90 -5.87
C GLU A 7 27.95 3.46 -6.16
N ALA A 8 28.62 2.75 -7.07
CA ALA A 8 28.26 1.38 -7.40
C ALA A 8 28.38 0.43 -6.20
N GLY A 9 29.41 0.62 -5.36
CA GLY A 9 29.58 -0.14 -4.12
C GLY A 9 28.48 0.17 -3.11
N PHE A 10 28.02 1.43 -3.05
CA PHE A 10 26.92 1.82 -2.18
C PHE A 10 25.58 1.26 -2.64
N ASP A 11 25.30 1.31 -3.94
CA ASP A 11 24.09 0.73 -4.53
C ASP A 11 24.04 -0.79 -4.32
N LEU A 12 25.18 -1.49 -4.45
CA LEU A 12 25.32 -2.91 -4.14
C LEU A 12 24.97 -3.21 -2.68
N LEU A 13 25.37 -2.36 -1.73
CA LEU A 13 25.01 -2.53 -0.33
C LEU A 13 23.49 -2.37 -0.12
N LEU A 14 22.88 -1.37 -0.75
CA LEU A 14 21.45 -1.07 -0.61
C LEU A 14 20.54 -2.05 -1.37
N THR A 15 21.06 -2.77 -2.35
CA THR A 15 20.33 -3.79 -3.13
C THR A 15 20.72 -5.22 -2.76
N SER A 16 21.66 -5.38 -1.82
CA SER A 16 22.13 -6.67 -1.32
C SER A 16 20.99 -7.55 -0.78
N ALA A 17 21.20 -8.87 -0.75
CA ALA A 17 20.22 -9.80 -0.20
C ALA A 17 19.82 -9.46 1.25
N GLY A 18 20.78 -9.02 2.07
CA GLY A 18 20.51 -8.58 3.45
C GLY A 18 19.65 -7.31 3.50
N ALA A 19 19.96 -6.31 2.68
CA ALA A 19 19.14 -5.10 2.58
C ALA A 19 17.71 -5.41 2.09
N ARG A 20 17.57 -6.33 1.13
CA ARG A 20 16.27 -6.81 0.64
C ARG A 20 15.48 -7.50 1.74
N GLU A 21 16.09 -8.39 2.51
CA GLU A 21 15.42 -9.08 3.60
C GLU A 21 14.95 -8.13 4.70
N LEU A 22 15.77 -7.12 5.04
CA LEU A 22 15.43 -6.09 6.04
C LEU A 22 14.17 -5.29 5.67
N VAL A 23 13.88 -5.12 4.39
CA VAL A 23 12.66 -4.42 3.92
C VAL A 23 11.52 -5.40 3.65
N LEU A 24 11.81 -6.60 3.14
CA LEU A 24 10.80 -7.62 2.86
C LEU A 24 10.08 -8.07 4.12
N LYS A 25 10.82 -8.40 5.18
CA LYS A 25 10.24 -8.92 6.42
C LYS A 25 9.17 -8.01 7.04
N PRO A 26 9.42 -6.71 7.30
CA PRO A 26 8.38 -5.83 7.80
C PRO A 26 7.23 -5.62 6.80
N SER A 27 7.52 -5.64 5.50
CA SER A 27 6.48 -5.55 4.46
C SER A 27 5.53 -6.75 4.51
N THR A 28 6.07 -7.96 4.66
CA THR A 28 5.30 -9.20 4.87
C THR A 28 4.45 -9.13 6.13
N THR A 29 5.03 -8.67 7.25
CA THR A 29 4.26 -8.49 8.49
C THR A 29 3.10 -7.51 8.30
N LEU A 30 3.34 -6.39 7.61
CA LEU A 30 2.30 -5.39 7.33
C LEU A 30 1.18 -5.96 6.45
N MET A 31 1.52 -6.64 5.36
CA MET A 31 0.55 -7.26 4.45
C MET A 31 -0.31 -8.30 5.19
N LEU A 32 0.31 -9.17 5.99
CA LEU A 32 -0.41 -10.18 6.77
C LEU A 32 -1.35 -9.55 7.81
N ALA A 33 -0.88 -8.51 8.51
CA ALA A 33 -1.71 -7.78 9.47
C ALA A 33 -2.88 -7.05 8.79
N ALA A 34 -2.67 -6.50 7.59
CA ALA A 34 -3.74 -5.83 6.85
C ALA A 34 -4.80 -6.82 6.34
N ASN A 35 -4.37 -8.00 5.88
CA ASN A 35 -5.28 -9.06 5.42
C ASN A 35 -5.97 -9.84 6.54
N SER A 36 -5.50 -9.75 7.80
CA SER A 36 -6.17 -10.39 8.93
C SER A 36 -7.41 -9.64 9.40
N VAL A 37 -7.60 -8.39 8.95
CA VAL A 37 -8.80 -7.60 9.24
C VAL A 37 -10.00 -8.18 8.48
N PRO A 38 -11.05 -8.65 9.17
CA PRO A 38 -12.22 -9.23 8.52
C PRO A 38 -12.92 -8.23 7.60
N SER A 39 -13.45 -8.72 6.47
CA SER A 39 -14.25 -7.87 5.59
C SER A 39 -15.56 -7.44 6.25
N THR A 40 -15.87 -6.15 6.16
CA THR A 40 -17.16 -5.57 6.60
C THR A 40 -18.22 -5.56 5.49
N THR A 41 -17.90 -6.11 4.31
CA THR A 41 -18.83 -6.22 3.18
C THR A 41 -19.83 -7.36 3.36
N SER A 42 -20.99 -7.26 2.72
CA SER A 42 -21.96 -8.37 2.62
C SER A 42 -22.20 -8.70 1.13
N PRO A 43 -21.86 -9.92 0.67
CA PRO A 43 -21.21 -10.99 1.42
C PRO A 43 -19.75 -10.66 1.83
N PRO A 44 -19.19 -11.32 2.87
CA PRO A 44 -17.79 -11.15 3.24
C PRO A 44 -16.88 -11.60 2.10
N ALA A 45 -15.87 -10.77 1.78
CA ALA A 45 -14.84 -11.17 0.85
C ALA A 45 -13.94 -12.24 1.48
N THR A 46 -13.64 -13.29 0.72
CA THR A 46 -12.81 -14.42 1.16
C THR A 46 -11.38 -14.36 0.65
N GLU A 47 -11.12 -13.52 -0.34
CA GLU A 47 -9.80 -13.35 -0.96
C GLU A 47 -8.97 -12.27 -0.23
N PRO A 48 -7.63 -12.42 -0.18
CA PRO A 48 -6.73 -11.37 0.29
C PRO A 48 -6.94 -10.06 -0.48
N TYR A 49 -6.82 -8.93 0.22
CA TYR A 49 -7.00 -7.61 -0.38
C TYR A 49 -5.67 -6.91 -0.66
N TYR A 50 -4.62 -7.24 0.08
CA TYR A 50 -3.28 -6.65 -0.06
C TYR A 50 -2.25 -7.69 -0.51
N GLU A 51 -1.34 -7.29 -1.39
CA GLU A 51 -0.18 -8.08 -1.83
C GLU A 51 1.10 -7.25 -1.77
N ILE A 52 2.24 -7.94 -1.90
CA ILE A 52 3.56 -7.31 -1.96
C ILE A 52 4.08 -7.35 -3.39
N GLU A 53 4.45 -6.19 -3.88
CA GLU A 53 5.21 -6.01 -5.12
C GLU A 53 6.67 -5.71 -4.79
N ASP A 54 7.59 -6.37 -5.50
CA ASP A 54 9.00 -6.00 -5.47
C ASP A 54 9.21 -4.74 -6.32
N GLY A 55 9.49 -3.63 -5.65
CA GLY A 55 9.80 -2.34 -6.27
C GLY A 55 11.28 -2.00 -6.21
N THR A 56 12.15 -2.99 -5.96
CA THR A 56 13.59 -2.82 -5.90
C THR A 56 14.10 -2.28 -7.23
N ASP A 57 14.85 -1.18 -7.15
CA ASP A 57 15.52 -0.58 -8.29
C ASP A 57 17.03 -0.84 -8.20
N GLY A 58 17.80 -0.37 -9.20
CA GLY A 58 19.26 -0.53 -9.22
C GLY A 58 20.02 0.20 -8.10
N HIS A 59 19.32 0.98 -7.27
CA HIS A 59 19.91 1.83 -6.24
C HIS A 59 19.48 1.47 -4.82
N ARG A 60 18.36 0.74 -4.65
CA ARG A 60 17.82 0.37 -3.33
C ARG A 60 16.78 -0.73 -3.39
N ALA A 61 16.82 -1.59 -2.37
CA ALA A 61 15.76 -2.54 -2.07
C ALA A 61 14.47 -1.85 -1.63
N ARG A 62 13.34 -2.22 -2.25
CA ARG A 62 12.02 -1.67 -1.93
C ARG A 62 10.93 -2.71 -2.16
N TYR A 63 9.98 -2.72 -1.25
CA TYR A 63 8.76 -3.53 -1.36
C TYR A 63 7.57 -2.63 -1.13
N ARG A 64 6.51 -2.82 -1.92
CA ARG A 64 5.27 -2.06 -1.82
C ARG A 64 4.13 -2.99 -1.47
N VAL A 65 3.45 -2.70 -0.37
CA VAL A 65 2.16 -3.31 -0.07
C VAL A 65 1.10 -2.49 -0.80
N HIS A 66 0.35 -3.14 -1.68
CA HIS A 66 -0.70 -2.50 -2.47
C HIS A 66 -1.94 -3.37 -2.50
N THR A 67 -3.08 -2.78 -2.84
CA THR A 67 -4.34 -3.50 -2.98
C THR A 67 -4.45 -4.13 -4.36
N THR A 68 -4.96 -5.36 -4.44
CA THR A 68 -5.03 -6.10 -5.71
C THR A 68 -6.44 -6.60 -6.04
N GLY A 69 -6.61 -7.01 -7.30
CA GLY A 69 -7.82 -7.64 -7.81
C GLY A 69 -8.97 -6.67 -8.12
N GLU A 70 -10.05 -7.24 -8.66
CA GLU A 70 -11.24 -6.51 -9.10
C GLU A 70 -11.89 -5.69 -7.96
N ARG A 71 -11.71 -6.15 -6.71
CA ARG A 71 -12.19 -5.44 -5.52
C ARG A 71 -11.46 -4.12 -5.30
N ALA A 72 -10.14 -4.10 -5.47
CA ALA A 72 -9.34 -2.89 -5.32
C ALA A 72 -9.76 -1.84 -6.35
N GLU A 73 -9.90 -2.24 -7.62
CA GLU A 73 -10.35 -1.38 -8.71
C GLU A 73 -11.74 -0.78 -8.40
N LYS A 74 -12.69 -1.60 -7.93
CA LYS A 74 -14.04 -1.13 -7.54
C LYS A 74 -13.99 -0.17 -6.35
N HIS A 75 -13.09 -0.39 -5.38
CA HIS A 75 -12.95 0.48 -4.22
C HIS A 75 -12.31 1.83 -4.57
N GLU A 76 -11.30 1.83 -5.44
CA GLU A 76 -10.66 3.04 -5.97
C GLU A 76 -11.65 3.85 -6.80
N ALA A 77 -12.42 3.21 -7.68
CA ALA A 77 -13.46 3.88 -8.47
C ALA A 77 -14.51 4.56 -7.57
N LYS A 78 -14.96 3.88 -6.49
CA LYS A 78 -15.88 4.46 -5.50
C LYS A 78 -15.25 5.64 -4.76
N THR A 79 -14.00 5.51 -4.31
CA THR A 79 -13.27 6.57 -3.62
C THR A 79 -13.10 7.80 -4.51
N HIS A 80 -12.70 7.62 -5.77
CA HIS A 80 -12.56 8.71 -6.73
C HIS A 80 -13.91 9.35 -7.09
N ALA A 81 -14.99 8.58 -7.19
CA ALA A 81 -16.33 9.13 -7.36
C ALA A 81 -16.75 9.98 -6.15
N LEU A 82 -16.48 9.49 -4.92
CA LEU A 82 -16.75 10.21 -3.68
C LEU A 82 -15.95 11.52 -3.58
N GLN A 83 -14.65 11.47 -3.87
CA GLN A 83 -13.78 12.64 -3.88
C GLN A 83 -14.24 13.69 -4.88
N ARG A 84 -14.65 13.27 -6.09
CA ARG A 84 -15.22 14.18 -7.09
C ARG A 84 -16.53 14.80 -6.62
N ALA A 85 -17.42 14.02 -6.01
CA ALA A 85 -18.68 14.52 -5.47
C ALA A 85 -18.46 15.54 -4.33
N LEU A 86 -17.51 15.27 -3.43
CA LEU A 86 -17.11 16.18 -2.35
C LEU A 86 -16.48 17.48 -2.90
N ALA A 87 -15.58 17.37 -3.88
CA ALA A 87 -14.95 18.54 -4.51
C ALA A 87 -15.94 19.40 -5.29
N ALA A 88 -17.00 18.79 -5.85
CA ALA A 88 -18.08 19.49 -6.55
C ALA A 88 -19.12 20.15 -5.62
N GLY A 89 -18.88 20.19 -4.30
CA GLY A 89 -19.78 20.81 -3.32
C GLY A 89 -21.00 19.95 -2.96
N GLY A 90 -20.97 18.66 -3.30
CA GLY A 90 -22.04 17.72 -2.96
C GLY A 90 -22.10 17.51 -1.45
N LYS A 91 -23.19 17.96 -0.81
CA LYS A 91 -23.57 17.43 0.50
C LYS A 91 -23.78 15.92 0.34
N LEU A 92 -22.86 15.12 0.89
CA LEU A 92 -23.13 13.71 1.13
C LEU A 92 -24.42 13.66 1.93
N GLY A 93 -25.48 13.12 1.33
CA GLY A 93 -26.72 12.78 2.03
C GLY A 93 -26.49 11.63 3.01
N LEU A 94 -25.53 11.79 3.92
CA LEU A 94 -25.45 11.04 5.17
C LEU A 94 -26.61 11.59 6.01
N GLY A 95 -27.71 10.84 5.99
CA GLY A 95 -28.92 11.14 6.75
C GLY A 95 -28.59 11.56 8.17
N GLY A 96 -29.28 12.61 8.63
CA GLY A 96 -28.95 13.33 9.84
C GLY A 96 -28.83 12.44 11.08
N ALA A 97 -27.63 12.42 11.66
CA ALA A 97 -27.47 12.20 13.08
C ALA A 97 -27.45 13.59 13.74
N ARG A 98 -28.63 14.04 14.20
CA ARG A 98 -28.68 15.04 15.27
C ARG A 98 -28.19 14.33 16.52
N PHE A 99 -27.01 14.68 17.01
CA PHE A 99 -26.66 14.43 18.39
C PHE A 99 -27.56 15.32 19.26
N GLN A 100 -28.50 14.70 19.97
CA GLN A 100 -29.10 15.26 21.17
C GLN A 100 -28.26 14.83 22.37
#